data_AF-A0A7J5YN35-F1
#
_entry.id   AF-A0A7J5YN35-F1
#
_cell.length_a   1.000
_cell.length_b   1.000
_cell.length_c   1.000
_cell.angle_alpha   90.00
_cell.angle_beta   90.00
_cell.angle_gamma   90.00
#
_symmetry.space_group_name_H-M   'P 1'
#
loop_
_entity.id
_entity.type
_entity.pdbx_description
1 polymer ?
#
loop_
_entity_poly.entity_id
_entity_poly.type
_entity_poly.pdbx_seq_one_letter_code
_entity_poly.pdbx_strand_id
1 'polypeptide(L)'
;MMSGWKIIMQDFNKTVQAIELEAVDLIDQSFKTQRSSAAAFDMLLKFKHIVSREAVNNHLMRKSNDILAQYCKEVDSINDMFEAEKDKPPTLLRNEPPVARAIRWAQSLVHPIKQTLLPFLKEPQMLECENIKVAKDKYMEMAVKIRDYKVKKFEHWTAETQRINEFIKRGSQAVSKFESVVNQIQMNEKEIESKLQVIGMASILKFSVPDNDLPGVKDFFERIERDQTKTVNLLSRMYADIGPLITKTEHLLLGTSSGNAKCMAGYYKYWERKVLDSLTKMVLR
;
A
#
# COMPACT_ATOMS: atom_id res chain seq x y z
N MET A 1 0.85 -33.24 -84.51
CA MET A 1 1.31 -33.49 -83.13
C MET A 1 1.11 -32.30 -82.17
N MET A 2 1.12 -31.03 -82.62
CA MET A 2 0.94 -29.85 -81.73
C MET A 2 -0.51 -29.58 -81.24
N SER A 3 -1.53 -30.15 -81.86
CA SER A 3 -2.94 -29.93 -81.46
C SER A 3 -3.33 -30.66 -80.18
N GLY A 4 -2.80 -31.85 -79.94
CA GLY A 4 -3.11 -32.66 -78.75
C GLY A 4 -2.65 -32.01 -77.44
N TRP A 5 -1.45 -31.42 -77.43
CA TRP A 5 -0.93 -30.73 -76.24
C TRP A 5 -1.76 -29.48 -75.88
N LYS A 6 -2.24 -28.74 -76.88
CA LYS A 6 -3.09 -27.57 -76.67
C LYS A 6 -4.44 -27.92 -76.04
N ILE A 7 -5.02 -29.06 -76.44
CA ILE A 7 -6.26 -29.59 -75.87
C ILE A 7 -6.03 -30.07 -74.44
N ILE A 8 -4.98 -30.85 -74.18
CA ILE A 8 -4.62 -31.33 -72.84
C ILE A 8 -4.35 -30.15 -71.89
N MET A 9 -3.65 -29.12 -72.36
CA MET A 9 -3.35 -27.95 -71.52
C MET A 9 -4.57 -27.05 -71.29
N GLN A 10 -5.53 -27.03 -72.22
CA GLN A 10 -6.84 -26.41 -71.98
C GLN A 10 -7.64 -27.17 -70.93
N ASP A 11 -7.65 -28.49 -70.97
CA ASP A 11 -8.39 -29.33 -70.01
C ASP A 11 -7.76 -29.28 -68.62
N PHE A 12 -6.43 -29.28 -68.55
CA PHE A 12 -5.67 -29.01 -67.34
C PHE A 12 -6.04 -27.63 -66.77
N ASN A 13 -5.97 -26.55 -67.57
CA ASN A 13 -6.31 -25.20 -67.08
C ASN A 13 -7.76 -25.06 -66.61
N LYS A 14 -8.71 -25.75 -67.24
CA LYS A 14 -10.11 -25.82 -66.76
C LYS A 14 -10.20 -26.52 -65.41
N THR A 15 -9.48 -27.63 -65.24
CA THR A 15 -9.43 -28.38 -63.98
C THR A 15 -8.78 -27.53 -62.89
N VAL A 16 -7.71 -26.80 -63.20
CA VAL A 16 -7.08 -25.89 -62.23
C VAL A 16 -8.02 -24.73 -61.85
N GLN A 17 -8.75 -24.15 -62.81
CA GLN A 17 -9.75 -23.12 -62.49
C GLN A 17 -10.88 -23.65 -61.60
N ALA A 18 -11.34 -24.89 -61.81
CA ALA A 18 -12.34 -25.51 -60.96
C ALA A 18 -11.84 -25.66 -59.51
N ILE A 19 -10.60 -26.12 -59.33
CA ILE A 19 -9.96 -26.24 -58.01
C ILE A 19 -9.73 -24.87 -57.36
N GLU A 20 -9.39 -23.83 -58.13
CA GLU A 20 -9.26 -22.46 -57.63
C GLU A 20 -10.58 -21.91 -57.11
N LEU A 21 -11.68 -22.14 -57.82
CA LEU A 21 -13.02 -21.71 -57.39
C LEU A 21 -13.45 -22.45 -56.12
N GLU A 22 -13.18 -23.75 -56.03
CA GLU A 22 -13.46 -24.54 -54.84
C GLU A 22 -12.63 -24.08 -53.63
N ALA A 23 -11.35 -23.76 -53.83
CA ALA A 23 -10.49 -23.21 -52.79
C ALA A 23 -10.99 -21.83 -52.31
N VAL A 24 -11.43 -20.96 -53.23
CA VAL A 24 -12.01 -19.65 -52.88
C VAL A 24 -13.31 -19.81 -52.08
N ASP A 25 -14.19 -20.75 -52.45
CA ASP A 25 -15.42 -21.02 -51.70
C ASP A 25 -15.13 -21.58 -50.30
N LEU A 26 -14.15 -22.49 -50.16
CA LEU A 26 -13.70 -22.99 -48.86
C LEU A 26 -13.14 -21.88 -47.98
N ILE A 27 -12.36 -20.96 -48.56
CA ILE A 27 -11.85 -19.78 -47.85
C ILE A 27 -13.04 -18.92 -47.38
N ASP A 28 -14.03 -18.66 -48.24
CA ASP A 28 -15.22 -17.89 -47.89
C ASP A 28 -16.07 -18.54 -46.79
N GLN A 29 -16.29 -19.84 -46.86
CA GLN A 29 -16.99 -20.59 -45.82
C GLN A 29 -16.25 -20.52 -44.49
N SER A 30 -14.92 -20.64 -44.52
CA SER A 30 -14.12 -20.58 -43.31
C SER A 30 -14.17 -19.22 -42.61
N PHE A 31 -14.17 -18.13 -43.38
CA PHE A 31 -14.32 -16.77 -42.84
C PHE A 31 -15.74 -16.47 -42.34
N LYS A 32 -16.79 -17.12 -42.88
CA LYS A 32 -18.16 -17.00 -42.36
C LYS A 32 -18.35 -17.65 -40.98
N THR A 33 -17.60 -18.70 -40.68
CA THR A 33 -17.63 -19.37 -39.37
C THR A 33 -16.88 -18.63 -38.26
N GLN A 34 -16.02 -17.68 -38.61
CA GLN A 34 -15.15 -16.97 -37.66
C GLN A 34 -15.93 -15.87 -36.93
N ARG A 35 -16.06 -15.99 -35.60
CA ARG A 35 -16.78 -15.01 -34.75
C ARG A 35 -15.94 -13.81 -34.30
N SER A 36 -14.62 -13.81 -34.53
CA SER A 36 -13.71 -12.78 -34.05
C SER A 36 -12.62 -12.45 -35.07
N SER A 37 -12.24 -11.17 -35.15
CA SER A 37 -11.12 -10.68 -35.96
C SER A 37 -9.79 -11.39 -35.63
N ALA A 38 -9.55 -11.77 -34.37
CA ALA A 38 -8.34 -12.47 -33.93
C ALA A 38 -8.18 -13.85 -34.58
N ALA A 39 -9.26 -14.62 -34.58
CA ALA A 39 -9.25 -15.98 -35.11
C ALA A 39 -9.26 -15.97 -36.65
N ALA A 40 -9.94 -14.99 -37.26
CA ALA A 40 -9.92 -14.78 -38.70
C ALA A 40 -8.49 -14.44 -39.17
N PHE A 41 -7.76 -13.69 -38.37
CA PHE A 41 -6.38 -13.34 -38.64
C PHE A 41 -5.41 -14.53 -38.52
N ASP A 42 -5.51 -15.37 -37.48
CA ASP A 42 -4.69 -16.59 -37.36
C ASP A 42 -4.89 -17.54 -38.56
N MET A 43 -6.12 -17.60 -39.06
CA MET A 43 -6.45 -18.34 -40.26
C MET A 43 -5.82 -17.71 -41.52
N LEU A 44 -5.86 -16.39 -41.65
CA LEU A 44 -5.26 -15.66 -42.77
C LEU A 44 -3.74 -15.86 -42.82
N LEU A 45 -3.05 -15.85 -41.67
CA LEU A 45 -1.62 -16.17 -41.58
C LEU A 45 -1.31 -17.58 -42.11
N LYS A 46 -2.11 -18.58 -41.72
CA LYS A 46 -1.94 -19.97 -42.19
C LYS A 46 -2.05 -20.09 -43.70
N PHE A 47 -2.99 -19.36 -44.32
CA PHE A 47 -3.14 -19.36 -45.78
C PHE A 47 -2.02 -18.62 -46.51
N LYS A 48 -1.46 -17.55 -45.91
CA LYS A 48 -0.35 -16.79 -46.52
C LYS A 48 0.93 -17.62 -46.64
N HIS A 49 1.20 -18.51 -45.69
CA HIS A 49 2.38 -19.39 -45.74
C HIS A 49 2.28 -20.50 -46.80
N ILE A 50 1.11 -20.68 -47.41
CA ILE A 50 0.91 -21.62 -48.52
C ILE A 50 1.12 -20.85 -49.84
N VAL A 51 2.13 -21.24 -50.62
CA VAL A 51 2.41 -20.63 -51.93
C VAL A 51 1.20 -20.80 -52.84
N SER A 52 0.50 -19.69 -53.10
CA SER A 52 -0.79 -19.67 -53.77
C SER A 52 -0.72 -18.92 -55.11
N ARG A 53 -1.66 -19.23 -56.03
CA ARG A 53 -1.80 -18.52 -57.32
C ARG A 53 -2.39 -17.12 -57.10
N GLU A 54 -2.13 -16.20 -58.02
CA GLU A 54 -2.46 -14.77 -57.91
C GLU A 54 -3.95 -14.50 -57.65
N ALA A 55 -4.86 -15.31 -58.22
CA ALA A 55 -6.30 -15.20 -57.98
C ALA A 55 -6.69 -15.44 -56.51
N VAL A 56 -6.09 -16.46 -55.88
CA VAL A 56 -6.32 -16.78 -54.45
C VAL A 56 -5.69 -15.71 -53.56
N ASN A 57 -4.50 -15.19 -53.93
CA ASN A 57 -3.85 -14.13 -53.18
C ASN A 57 -4.66 -12.82 -53.21
N ASN A 58 -5.20 -12.44 -54.37
CA ASN A 58 -6.07 -11.27 -54.50
C ASN A 58 -7.36 -11.42 -53.67
N HIS A 59 -7.92 -12.63 -53.58
CA HIS A 59 -9.07 -12.91 -52.72
C HIS A 59 -8.71 -12.82 -51.23
N LEU A 60 -7.56 -13.36 -50.81
CA LEU A 60 -7.05 -13.24 -49.45
C LEU A 60 -6.81 -11.78 -49.04
N MET A 61 -6.32 -10.93 -49.95
CA MET A 61 -6.15 -9.50 -49.70
C MET A 61 -7.48 -8.76 -49.53
N ARG A 62 -8.52 -9.12 -50.31
CA ARG A 62 -9.87 -8.57 -50.10
C ARG A 62 -10.41 -8.94 -48.71
N LYS A 63 -10.21 -10.19 -48.28
CA LYS A 63 -10.60 -10.64 -46.94
C LYS A 63 -9.82 -9.95 -45.82
N SER A 64 -8.55 -9.62 -46.03
CA SER A 64 -7.77 -8.88 -45.02
C SER A 64 -8.39 -7.51 -44.73
N ASN A 65 -8.89 -6.81 -45.77
CA ASN A 65 -9.61 -5.55 -45.62
C ASN A 65 -10.92 -5.71 -44.85
N ASP A 66 -11.69 -6.77 -45.12
CA ASP A 66 -12.93 -7.06 -44.39
C ASP A 66 -12.65 -7.35 -42.90
N ILE A 67 -11.56 -8.07 -42.59
CA ILE A 67 -11.14 -8.36 -41.22
C ILE A 67 -10.71 -7.07 -40.49
N LEU A 68 -10.00 -6.17 -41.17
CA LEU A 68 -9.61 -4.87 -40.61
C LEU A 68 -10.82 -3.96 -40.36
N ALA A 69 -11.82 -3.98 -41.24
CA ALA A 69 -13.08 -3.27 -41.03
C ALA A 69 -13.85 -3.85 -39.83
N GLN A 70 -13.87 -5.18 -39.68
CA GLN A 70 -14.45 -5.85 -38.52
C GLN A 70 -13.69 -5.52 -37.23
N TYR A 71 -12.36 -5.48 -37.26
CA TYR A 71 -11.54 -5.04 -36.14
C TYR A 71 -11.87 -3.59 -35.72
N CYS A 72 -12.03 -2.68 -36.67
CA CYS A 72 -12.41 -1.30 -36.35
C CYS A 72 -13.76 -1.23 -35.64
N LYS A 73 -14.74 -2.04 -36.04
CA LYS A 73 -16.04 -2.15 -35.34
C LYS A 73 -15.91 -2.74 -33.95
N GLU A 74 -15.04 -3.74 -33.76
CA GLU A 74 -14.75 -4.32 -32.44
C GLU A 74 -14.11 -3.27 -31.51
N VAL A 75 -13.18 -2.46 -32.03
CA VAL A 75 -12.57 -1.35 -31.26
C VAL A 75 -13.60 -0.29 -30.87
N ASP A 76 -14.46 0.11 -31.80
CA ASP A 76 -15.54 1.07 -31.52
C ASP A 76 -16.49 0.51 -30.46
N SER A 77 -16.88 -0.77 -30.56
CA SER A 77 -17.72 -1.43 -29.56
C SER A 77 -17.07 -1.51 -28.17
N ILE A 78 -15.76 -1.74 -28.10
CA ILE A 78 -15.02 -1.73 -26.82
C ILE A 78 -14.93 -0.30 -26.25
N ASN A 79 -14.79 0.72 -27.10
CA ASN A 79 -14.83 2.12 -26.69
C ASN A 79 -16.22 2.51 -26.15
N ASP A 80 -17.31 2.05 -26.77
CA ASP A 80 -18.67 2.31 -26.29
C ASP A 80 -18.94 1.63 -24.94
N MET A 81 -18.49 0.38 -24.77
CA MET A 81 -18.54 -0.31 -23.48
C MET A 81 -17.70 0.42 -22.42
N PHE A 82 -16.53 0.95 -22.80
CA PHE A 82 -15.71 1.73 -21.90
C PHE A 82 -16.43 2.99 -21.42
N GLU A 83 -17.04 3.76 -22.32
CA GLU A 83 -17.76 4.98 -21.97
C GLU A 83 -19.01 4.72 -21.11
N ALA A 84 -19.71 3.60 -21.35
CA ALA A 84 -20.89 3.22 -20.58
C ALA A 84 -20.56 2.76 -19.15
N GLU A 85 -19.47 2.01 -18.96
CA GLU A 85 -19.16 1.34 -17.69
C GLU A 85 -18.04 2.01 -16.88
N LYS A 86 -17.43 3.11 -17.36
CA LYS A 86 -16.31 3.79 -16.69
C LYS A 86 -16.57 4.17 -15.22
N ASP A 87 -17.81 4.49 -14.89
CA ASP A 87 -18.19 4.92 -13.54
C ASP A 87 -18.40 3.74 -12.59
N LYS A 88 -18.83 2.58 -13.11
CA LYS A 88 -19.05 1.34 -12.35
C LYS A 88 -18.62 0.12 -13.17
N PRO A 89 -17.30 -0.15 -13.23
CA PRO A 89 -16.80 -1.26 -14.00
C PRO A 89 -17.28 -2.60 -13.43
N PRO A 90 -17.58 -3.59 -14.29
CA PRO A 90 -18.06 -4.90 -13.88
C PRO A 90 -17.07 -5.58 -12.95
N THR A 91 -17.62 -6.36 -12.02
CA THR A 91 -16.85 -7.02 -10.96
C THR A 91 -16.13 -8.24 -11.51
N LEU A 92 -14.86 -8.09 -11.87
CA LEU A 92 -14.03 -9.19 -12.37
C LEU A 92 -13.48 -10.10 -11.25
N LEU A 93 -13.26 -9.57 -10.03
CA LEU A 93 -12.79 -10.34 -8.87
C LEU A 93 -13.48 -9.92 -7.57
N ARG A 94 -13.84 -10.91 -6.74
CA ARG A 94 -14.39 -10.71 -5.39
C ARG A 94 -13.28 -10.19 -4.48
N ASN A 95 -13.54 -9.10 -3.76
CA ASN A 95 -12.66 -8.46 -2.76
C ASN A 95 -11.57 -7.49 -3.28
N GLU A 96 -11.57 -7.08 -4.54
CA GLU A 96 -10.65 -6.01 -4.99
C GLU A 96 -11.17 -4.60 -4.66
N PRO A 97 -10.29 -3.66 -4.22
CA PRO A 97 -10.63 -2.26 -4.07
C PRO A 97 -11.24 -1.68 -5.35
N PRO A 98 -12.20 -0.73 -5.25
CA PRO A 98 -12.90 -0.20 -6.43
C PRO A 98 -11.95 0.43 -7.45
N VAL A 99 -10.88 1.09 -6.99
CA VAL A 99 -9.85 1.68 -7.85
C VAL A 99 -9.05 0.60 -8.59
N ALA A 100 -8.60 -0.43 -7.89
CA ALA A 100 -7.84 -1.54 -8.49
C ALA A 100 -8.69 -2.29 -9.53
N ARG A 101 -9.97 -2.51 -9.22
CA ARG A 101 -10.95 -3.13 -10.13
C ARG A 101 -11.13 -2.32 -11.41
N ALA A 102 -11.27 -1.01 -11.29
CA ALA A 102 -11.42 -0.11 -12.42
C ALA A 102 -10.19 -0.10 -13.34
N ILE A 103 -8.99 -0.09 -12.74
CA ILE A 103 -7.72 -0.13 -13.48
C ILE A 103 -7.56 -1.47 -14.22
N ARG A 104 -7.86 -2.59 -13.54
CA ARG A 104 -7.78 -3.94 -14.13
C ARG A 104 -8.78 -4.13 -15.26
N TRP A 105 -10.02 -3.70 -15.07
CA TRP A 105 -11.05 -3.73 -16.12
C TRP A 105 -10.59 -2.93 -17.33
N ALA A 106 -10.15 -1.68 -17.13
CA ALA A 106 -9.66 -0.83 -18.24
C ALA A 106 -8.47 -1.48 -18.98
N GLN A 107 -7.55 -2.15 -18.28
CA GLN A 107 -6.47 -2.92 -18.90
C GLN A 107 -6.97 -4.12 -19.71
N SER A 108 -7.99 -4.82 -19.21
CA SER A 108 -8.57 -5.98 -19.87
C SER A 108 -9.17 -5.64 -21.24
N LEU A 109 -9.66 -4.41 -21.42
CA LEU A 109 -10.21 -3.92 -22.69
C LEU A 109 -9.15 -3.74 -23.79
N VAL A 110 -7.95 -3.31 -23.40
CA VAL A 110 -6.84 -3.06 -24.34
C VAL A 110 -6.18 -4.36 -24.78
N HIS A 111 -6.22 -5.41 -23.94
CA HIS A 111 -5.53 -6.66 -24.24
C HIS A 111 -6.02 -7.33 -25.54
N PRO A 112 -7.33 -7.56 -25.77
CA PRO A 112 -7.84 -8.10 -27.03
C PRO A 112 -7.45 -7.24 -28.24
N ILE A 113 -7.60 -5.92 -28.12
CA ILE A 113 -7.29 -4.97 -29.20
C ILE A 113 -5.81 -5.02 -29.60
N LYS A 114 -4.92 -5.17 -28.62
CA LYS A 114 -3.49 -5.31 -28.86
C LYS A 114 -3.16 -6.66 -29.51
N GLN A 115 -3.76 -7.74 -29.03
CA GLN A 115 -3.49 -9.10 -29.55
C GLN A 115 -3.92 -9.26 -31.01
N THR A 116 -5.02 -8.63 -31.42
CA THR A 116 -5.48 -8.66 -32.82
C THR A 116 -4.60 -7.80 -33.73
N LEU A 117 -4.11 -6.64 -33.27
CA LEU A 117 -3.32 -5.71 -34.10
C LEU A 117 -1.85 -6.12 -34.25
N LEU A 118 -1.25 -6.71 -33.21
CA LEU A 118 0.19 -6.98 -33.15
C LEU A 118 0.74 -7.80 -34.34
N PRO A 119 0.05 -8.83 -34.85
CA PRO A 119 0.59 -9.60 -35.94
C PRO A 119 0.28 -9.02 -37.34
N PHE A 120 -0.68 -8.09 -37.49
CA PHE A 120 -0.77 -7.23 -38.69
C PHE A 120 0.47 -6.33 -38.84
N LEU A 121 1.03 -5.86 -37.72
CA LEU A 121 2.22 -5.01 -37.71
C LEU A 121 3.52 -5.77 -37.99
N LYS A 122 3.54 -7.09 -37.79
CA LYS A 122 4.72 -7.94 -38.02
C LYS A 122 4.92 -8.31 -39.50
N GLU A 123 3.92 -8.11 -40.34
CA GLU A 123 3.92 -8.52 -41.75
C GLU A 123 4.07 -7.32 -42.70
N PRO A 124 5.29 -7.07 -43.28
CA PRO A 124 5.60 -5.86 -44.03
C PRO A 124 4.74 -5.63 -45.29
N GLN A 125 4.30 -6.71 -45.95
CA GLN A 125 3.48 -6.62 -47.16
C GLN A 125 2.02 -6.17 -46.91
N MET A 126 1.54 -6.27 -45.67
CA MET A 126 0.18 -5.82 -45.32
C MET A 126 0.13 -4.33 -44.97
N LEU A 127 1.27 -3.72 -44.62
CA LEU A 127 1.41 -2.31 -44.22
C LEU A 127 1.12 -1.29 -45.33
N GLU A 128 1.05 -1.73 -46.60
CA GLU A 128 0.71 -0.85 -47.73
C GLU A 128 -0.79 -0.52 -47.81
N CYS A 129 -1.64 -1.23 -47.07
CA CYS A 129 -3.06 -0.95 -47.02
C CYS A 129 -3.37 0.26 -46.12
N GLU A 130 -4.00 1.28 -46.69
CA GLU A 130 -4.47 2.50 -45.98
C GLU A 130 -5.31 2.17 -44.73
N ASN A 131 -6.06 1.07 -44.78
CA ASN A 131 -6.88 0.55 -43.67
C ASN A 131 -6.08 0.17 -42.42
N ILE A 132 -4.82 -0.23 -42.54
CA ILE A 132 -3.97 -0.56 -41.37
C ILE A 132 -3.58 0.70 -40.61
N LYS A 133 -3.41 1.83 -41.31
CA LYS A 133 -3.13 3.12 -40.66
C LYS A 133 -4.32 3.54 -39.79
N VAL A 134 -5.53 3.47 -40.34
CA VAL A 134 -6.78 3.76 -39.61
C VAL A 134 -6.94 2.85 -38.38
N ALA A 135 -6.69 1.54 -38.54
CA ALA A 135 -6.74 0.57 -37.45
C ALA A 135 -5.73 0.90 -36.33
N LYS A 136 -4.50 1.30 -36.70
CA LYS A 136 -3.45 1.70 -35.77
C LYS A 136 -3.80 2.98 -35.02
N ASP A 137 -4.34 3.98 -35.72
CA ASP A 137 -4.71 5.26 -35.12
C ASP A 137 -5.86 5.08 -34.12
N LYS A 138 -6.88 4.27 -34.46
CA LYS A 138 -7.96 3.92 -33.52
C LYS A 138 -7.45 3.19 -32.27
N TYR A 139 -6.54 2.24 -32.44
CA TYR A 139 -5.89 1.59 -31.30
C TYR A 139 -5.12 2.60 -30.43
N MET A 140 -4.36 3.49 -31.06
CA MET A 140 -3.56 4.48 -30.34
C MET A 140 -4.44 5.45 -29.55
N GLU A 141 -5.53 5.93 -30.15
CA GLU A 141 -6.52 6.78 -29.48
C GLU A 141 -7.11 6.07 -28.25
N MET A 142 -7.55 4.82 -28.41
CA MET A 142 -8.12 4.03 -27.30
C MET A 142 -7.07 3.74 -26.21
N ALA A 143 -5.84 3.42 -26.59
CA ALA A 143 -4.75 3.16 -25.64
C ALA A 143 -4.41 4.42 -24.81
N VAL A 144 -4.43 5.60 -25.44
CA VAL A 144 -4.24 6.89 -24.76
C VAL A 144 -5.39 7.16 -23.78
N LYS A 145 -6.65 7.00 -24.21
CA LYS A 145 -7.82 7.17 -23.33
C LYS A 145 -7.74 6.29 -22.08
N ILE A 146 -7.43 5.00 -22.26
CA ILE A 146 -7.32 4.04 -21.15
C ILE A 146 -6.14 4.39 -20.23
N ARG A 147 -5.00 4.81 -20.79
CA ARG A 147 -3.84 5.23 -19.99
C ARG A 147 -4.20 6.44 -19.13
N ASP A 148 -4.78 7.47 -19.73
CA ASP A 148 -5.09 8.72 -19.05
C ASP A 148 -6.17 8.49 -17.96
N TYR A 149 -7.16 7.63 -18.23
CA TYR A 149 -8.12 7.16 -17.23
C TYR A 149 -7.44 6.50 -16.02
N LYS A 150 -6.52 5.56 -16.26
CA LYS A 150 -5.79 4.85 -15.20
C LYS A 150 -4.94 5.80 -14.35
N VAL A 151 -4.20 6.70 -15.01
CA VAL A 151 -3.35 7.70 -14.33
C VAL A 151 -4.23 8.59 -13.45
N LYS A 152 -5.30 9.17 -13.99
CA LYS A 152 -6.21 10.03 -13.25
C LYS A 152 -6.84 9.32 -12.03
N LYS A 153 -7.27 8.06 -12.20
CA LYS A 153 -7.81 7.27 -11.08
C LYS A 153 -6.75 6.98 -10.01
N PHE A 154 -5.52 6.68 -10.42
CA PHE A 154 -4.41 6.39 -9.51
C PHE A 154 -3.96 7.64 -8.74
N GLU A 155 -3.83 8.78 -9.42
CA GLU A 155 -3.48 10.07 -8.79
C GLU A 155 -4.52 10.48 -7.75
N HIS A 156 -5.81 10.36 -8.10
CA HIS A 156 -6.90 10.67 -7.16
C HIS A 156 -6.83 9.78 -5.92
N TRP A 157 -6.69 8.46 -6.09
CA TRP A 157 -6.55 7.53 -4.98
C TRP A 157 -5.31 7.80 -4.11
N THR A 158 -4.20 8.18 -4.74
CA THR A 158 -2.96 8.51 -4.04
C THR A 158 -3.15 9.75 -3.17
N ALA A 159 -3.80 10.79 -3.71
CA ALA A 159 -4.07 12.03 -2.97
C ALA A 159 -4.99 11.78 -1.75
N GLU A 160 -6.01 10.93 -1.88
CA GLU A 160 -6.87 10.54 -0.75
C GLU A 160 -6.10 9.74 0.31
N THR A 161 -5.29 8.77 -0.13
CA THR A 161 -4.52 7.90 0.77
C THR A 161 -3.44 8.67 1.53
N GLN A 162 -2.84 9.67 0.90
CA GLN A 162 -1.82 10.51 1.55
C GLN A 162 -2.38 11.26 2.77
N ARG A 163 -3.61 11.77 2.69
CA ARG A 163 -4.28 12.43 3.82
C ARG A 163 -4.47 11.49 5.00
N ILE A 164 -4.82 10.24 4.73
CA ILE A 164 -4.97 9.20 5.76
C ILE A 164 -3.62 8.91 6.42
N ASN A 165 -2.55 8.79 5.64
CA ASN A 165 -1.20 8.57 6.16
C ASN A 165 -0.73 9.73 7.06
N GLU A 166 -1.01 10.98 6.67
CA GLU A 166 -0.69 12.15 7.50
C GLU A 166 -1.50 12.18 8.81
N PHE A 167 -2.77 11.76 8.76
CA PHE A 167 -3.60 11.61 9.96
C PHE A 167 -3.04 10.53 10.90
N ILE A 168 -2.72 9.35 10.37
CA ILE A 168 -2.12 8.25 11.14
C ILE A 168 -0.79 8.71 11.76
N LYS A 169 0.09 9.35 10.99
CA LYS A 169 1.37 9.87 11.47
C LYS A 169 1.19 10.84 12.64
N ARG A 170 0.24 11.77 12.54
CA ARG A 170 -0.08 12.71 13.63
C ARG A 170 -0.62 11.97 14.86
N GLY A 171 -1.50 10.99 14.66
CA GLY A 171 -2.02 10.14 15.73
C GLY A 171 -0.92 9.39 16.46
N SER A 172 -0.05 8.69 15.73
CA SER A 172 1.09 7.97 16.30
C SER A 172 2.04 8.90 17.06
N GLN A 173 2.34 10.08 16.52
CA GLN A 173 3.18 11.06 17.22
C GLN A 173 2.55 11.56 18.52
N ALA A 174 1.23 11.81 18.53
CA ALA A 174 0.52 12.20 19.75
C ALA A 174 0.54 11.09 20.79
N VAL A 175 0.34 9.84 20.38
CA VAL A 175 0.42 8.66 21.26
C VAL A 175 1.83 8.51 21.85
N SER A 176 2.89 8.60 21.03
CA SER A 176 4.27 8.50 21.54
C SER A 176 4.63 9.62 22.52
N LYS A 177 4.13 10.85 22.28
CA LYS A 177 4.30 11.95 23.25
C LYS A 177 3.59 11.67 24.56
N PHE A 178 2.36 11.18 24.51
CA PHE A 178 1.59 10.80 25.70
C PHE A 178 2.29 9.68 26.47
N GLU A 179 2.75 8.64 25.78
CA GLU A 179 3.51 7.54 26.38
C GLU A 179 4.78 8.03 27.08
N SER A 180 5.51 8.96 26.46
CA SER A 180 6.69 9.59 27.09
C SER A 180 6.33 10.33 28.39
N VAL A 181 5.25 11.11 28.39
CA VAL A 181 4.78 11.81 29.59
C VAL A 181 4.39 10.82 30.68
N VAL A 182 3.62 9.78 30.37
CA VAL A 182 3.23 8.73 31.32
C VAL A 182 4.46 8.04 31.91
N ASN A 183 5.43 7.67 31.08
CA ASN A 183 6.66 7.04 31.53
C ASN A 183 7.45 7.95 32.49
N GLN A 184 7.56 9.24 32.20
CA GLN A 184 8.23 10.20 33.07
C GLN A 184 7.52 10.36 34.42
N ILE A 185 6.18 10.39 34.43
CA ILE A 185 5.39 10.43 35.66
C ILE A 185 5.67 9.19 36.49
N GLN A 186 5.56 7.99 35.89
CA GLN A 186 5.82 6.73 36.58
C GLN A 186 7.25 6.64 37.13
N MET A 187 8.24 7.19 36.43
CA MET A 187 9.62 7.26 36.95
C MET A 187 9.71 8.17 38.18
N ASN A 188 9.12 9.37 38.14
CA ASN A 188 9.08 10.28 39.29
C ASN A 188 8.37 9.63 40.48
N GLU A 189 7.22 8.96 40.27
CA GLU A 189 6.47 8.27 41.31
C GLU A 189 7.29 7.15 41.96
N LYS A 190 8.00 6.34 41.16
CA LYS A 190 8.92 5.30 41.66
C LYS A 190 10.06 5.88 42.48
N GLU A 191 10.61 7.03 42.06
CA GLU A 191 11.69 7.69 42.79
C GLU A 191 11.19 8.20 44.15
N ILE A 192 10.01 8.82 44.20
CA ILE A 192 9.39 9.26 45.46
C ILE A 192 9.15 8.05 46.37
N GLU A 193 8.62 6.94 45.83
CA GLU A 193 8.36 5.73 46.60
C GLU A 193 9.62 5.14 47.23
N SER A 194 10.70 5.05 46.45
CA SER A 194 12.00 4.58 46.92
C SER A 194 12.52 5.45 48.07
N LYS A 195 12.40 6.79 47.94
CA LYS A 195 12.80 7.73 49.00
C LYS A 195 11.95 7.55 50.26
N LEU A 196 10.64 7.43 50.11
CA LEU A 196 9.71 7.20 51.22
C LEU A 196 9.94 5.87 51.93
N GLN A 197 10.31 4.82 51.21
CA GLN A 197 10.64 3.53 51.79
C GLN A 197 11.86 3.63 52.70
N VAL A 198 12.94 4.30 52.25
CA VAL A 198 14.13 4.53 53.08
C VAL A 198 13.78 5.35 54.32
N ILE A 199 12.98 6.41 54.17
CA ILE A 199 12.55 7.24 55.30
C ILE A 199 11.73 6.43 56.31
N GLY A 200 10.72 5.70 55.85
CA GLY A 200 9.88 4.90 56.74
C GLY A 200 10.60 3.72 57.40
N MET A 201 11.67 3.20 56.78
CA MET A 201 12.48 2.11 57.34
C MET A 201 13.62 2.58 58.24
N ALA A 202 13.95 3.87 58.22
CA ALA A 202 15.04 4.41 59.00
C ALA A 202 14.73 4.36 60.51
N SER A 203 15.75 4.04 61.30
CA SER A 203 15.70 4.09 62.76
C SER A 203 16.70 5.15 63.22
N ILE A 204 16.20 6.26 63.77
CA ILE A 204 17.06 7.35 64.27
C ILE A 204 17.78 6.90 65.55
N LEU A 205 17.19 5.97 66.31
CA LEU A 205 17.73 5.41 67.54
C LEU A 205 18.26 3.99 67.30
N LYS A 206 19.35 3.87 66.52
CA LYS A 206 20.04 2.58 66.34
C LYS A 206 21.25 2.48 67.28
N PHE A 207 21.16 1.60 68.26
CA PHE A 207 22.26 1.31 69.19
C PHE A 207 23.02 0.08 68.68
N SER A 208 24.30 0.22 68.38
CA SER A 208 25.19 -0.91 68.12
C SER A 208 26.27 -0.91 69.19
N VAL A 209 26.26 -1.92 70.05
CA VAL A 209 27.26 -2.12 71.10
C VAL A 209 28.53 -2.67 70.44
N PRO A 210 29.71 -2.06 70.63
CA PRO A 210 30.97 -2.63 70.17
C PRO A 210 31.29 -3.94 70.92
N ASP A 211 31.70 -4.99 70.20
CA ASP A 211 31.89 -6.34 70.78
C ASP A 211 33.04 -6.44 71.79
N ASN A 212 34.04 -5.56 71.78
CA ASN A 212 35.30 -5.83 72.49
C ASN A 212 35.88 -4.73 73.39
N ASP A 213 35.27 -3.54 73.49
CA ASP A 213 35.61 -2.55 74.54
C ASP A 213 34.46 -1.57 74.71
N LEU A 214 33.96 -1.38 75.94
CA LEU A 214 32.94 -0.35 76.22
C LEU A 214 33.61 1.03 76.13
N PRO A 215 33.22 1.89 75.17
CA PRO A 215 33.75 3.24 75.09
C PRO A 215 33.35 4.04 76.33
N GLY A 216 34.18 5.03 76.70
CA GLY A 216 33.83 5.97 77.76
C GLY A 216 32.49 6.65 77.46
N VAL A 217 31.72 6.98 78.51
CA VAL A 217 30.37 7.55 78.39
C VAL A 217 30.34 8.74 77.41
N LYS A 218 31.35 9.60 77.47
CA LYS A 218 31.49 10.74 76.56
C LYS A 218 31.68 10.32 75.09
N ASP A 219 32.61 9.42 74.81
CA ASP A 219 32.90 8.95 73.45
C ASP A 219 31.72 8.15 72.85
N PHE A 220 30.96 7.45 73.70
CA PHE A 220 29.72 6.76 73.31
C PHE A 220 28.64 7.75 72.84
N PHE A 221 28.36 8.79 73.63
CA PHE A 221 27.39 9.83 73.26
C PHE A 221 27.82 10.61 72.02
N GLU A 222 29.09 10.97 71.90
CA GLU A 222 29.62 11.66 70.70
C GLU A 222 29.49 10.80 69.43
N ARG A 223 29.67 9.48 69.52
CA ARG A 223 29.50 8.55 68.39
C ARG A 223 28.03 8.43 67.98
N ILE A 224 27.14 8.32 68.95
CA ILE A 224 25.69 8.28 68.71
C ILE A 224 25.22 9.57 68.05
N GLU A 225 25.59 10.71 68.62
CA GLU A 225 25.21 12.02 68.09
C GLU A 225 25.71 12.21 66.64
N ARG A 226 26.94 11.76 66.35
CA ARG A 226 27.51 11.78 65.00
C ARG A 226 26.73 10.92 64.01
N ASP A 227 26.37 9.70 64.37
CA ASP A 227 25.65 8.78 63.48
C ASP A 227 24.16 9.15 63.34
N GLN A 228 23.56 9.71 64.38
CA GLN A 228 22.23 10.35 64.34
C GLN A 228 22.23 11.55 63.39
N THR A 229 23.20 12.45 63.53
CA THR A 229 23.33 13.64 62.68
C THR A 229 23.48 13.26 61.22
N LYS A 230 24.28 12.23 60.89
CA LYS A 230 24.41 11.72 59.52
C LYS A 230 23.07 11.18 58.98
N THR A 231 22.37 10.40 59.79
CA THR A 231 21.08 9.79 59.42
C THR A 231 20.02 10.87 59.19
N VAL A 232 19.88 11.83 60.10
CA VAL A 232 18.96 12.96 59.98
C VAL A 232 19.30 13.82 58.76
N ASN A 233 20.58 14.12 58.52
CA ASN A 233 21.00 14.89 57.34
C ASN A 233 20.74 14.15 56.01
N LEU A 234 20.80 12.83 55.99
CA LEU A 234 20.43 12.03 54.83
C LEU A 234 18.92 12.09 54.60
N LEU A 235 18.13 11.82 55.64
CA LEU A 235 16.66 11.81 55.57
C LEU A 235 16.08 13.19 55.21
N SER A 236 16.66 14.26 55.76
CA SER A 236 16.28 15.64 55.45
C SER A 236 16.50 15.97 53.97
N ARG A 237 17.63 15.55 53.39
CA ARG A 237 17.88 15.69 51.95
C ARG A 237 16.89 14.88 51.10
N MET A 238 16.63 13.63 51.49
CA MET A 238 15.67 12.79 50.78
C MET A 238 14.25 13.37 50.81
N TYR A 239 13.84 13.96 51.93
CA TYR A 239 12.57 14.68 52.06
C TYR A 239 12.53 15.94 51.20
N ALA A 240 13.60 16.75 51.22
CA ALA A 240 13.70 17.98 50.43
C ALA A 240 13.57 17.72 48.90
N ASP A 241 14.03 16.57 48.41
CA ASP A 241 13.93 16.20 47.00
C ASP A 241 12.51 15.80 46.55
N ILE A 242 11.61 15.40 47.46
CA ILE A 242 10.27 14.91 47.09
C ILE A 242 9.41 16.04 46.50
N GLY A 243 9.46 17.24 47.07
CA GLY A 243 8.71 18.40 46.58
C GLY A 243 9.03 18.77 45.12
N PRO A 244 10.32 18.89 44.75
CA PRO A 244 10.75 19.06 43.36
C PRO A 244 10.25 17.95 42.41
N LEU A 245 10.22 16.68 42.83
CA LEU A 245 9.69 15.59 42.00
C LEU A 245 8.18 15.71 41.75
N ILE A 246 7.42 16.14 42.76
CA ILE A 246 5.97 16.36 42.66
C ILE A 246 5.67 17.55 41.74
N THR A 247 6.38 18.67 41.88
CA THR A 247 6.22 19.86 41.03
C THR A 247 6.76 19.65 39.61
N LYS A 248 7.71 18.74 39.41
CA LYS A 248 8.13 18.28 38.07
C LYS A 248 7.00 17.54 37.35
N THR A 249 6.23 16.69 38.05
CA THR A 249 5.04 16.05 37.48
C THR A 249 3.96 17.08 37.11
N GLU A 250 3.78 18.14 37.91
CA GLU A 250 2.91 19.27 37.55
C GLU A 250 3.39 19.97 36.27
N HIS A 251 4.69 20.21 36.15
CA HIS A 251 5.26 20.86 34.97
C HIS A 251 5.04 20.04 33.70
N LEU A 252 5.20 18.72 33.79
CA LEU A 252 4.97 17.82 32.65
C LEU A 252 3.51 17.80 32.18
N LEU A 253 2.56 17.99 33.08
CA LEU A 253 1.13 17.94 32.78
C LEU A 253 0.54 19.30 32.40
N LEU A 254 0.97 20.37 33.08
CA LEU A 254 0.32 21.69 33.05
C LEU A 254 1.27 22.83 32.66
N GLY A 255 2.57 22.57 32.56
CA GLY A 255 3.60 23.60 32.34
C GLY A 255 3.89 24.48 33.55
N THR A 256 3.23 24.26 34.69
CA THR A 256 3.40 25.03 35.93
C THR A 256 4.19 24.22 36.98
N SER A 257 4.86 24.91 37.90
CA SER A 257 5.61 24.26 39.00
C SER A 257 5.25 24.90 40.34
N SER A 258 3.98 25.25 40.49
CA SER A 258 3.48 26.03 41.62
C SER A 258 3.28 25.21 42.89
N GLY A 259 3.12 23.89 42.76
CA GLY A 259 2.71 22.99 43.84
C GLY A 259 1.27 23.18 44.28
N ASN A 260 0.46 23.99 43.56
CA ASN A 260 -0.89 24.37 43.97
C ASN A 260 -1.87 24.43 42.80
N ALA A 261 -1.61 23.64 41.74
CA ALA A 261 -2.54 23.55 40.63
C ALA A 261 -3.86 22.88 41.07
N LYS A 262 -4.98 23.60 40.94
CA LYS A 262 -6.30 23.13 41.41
C LYS A 262 -6.70 21.77 40.82
N CYS A 263 -6.38 21.51 39.55
CA CYS A 263 -6.69 20.25 38.88
C CYS A 263 -5.83 19.07 39.34
N MET A 264 -4.70 19.32 40.04
CA MET A 264 -3.84 18.29 40.62
C MET A 264 -3.98 18.17 42.14
N ALA A 265 -4.97 18.85 42.75
CA ALA A 265 -5.17 18.82 44.20
C ALA A 265 -5.26 17.40 44.78
N GLY A 266 -5.91 16.47 44.07
CA GLY A 266 -5.98 15.06 44.48
C GLY A 266 -4.61 14.36 44.47
N TYR A 267 -3.76 14.68 43.50
CA TYR A 267 -2.40 14.13 43.37
C TYR A 267 -1.49 14.62 44.49
N TYR A 268 -1.49 15.93 44.80
CA TYR A 268 -0.71 16.47 45.92
C TYR A 268 -1.14 15.85 47.25
N LYS A 269 -2.46 15.82 47.51
CA LYS A 269 -3.01 15.25 48.72
C LYS A 269 -2.64 13.77 48.91
N TYR A 270 -2.59 12.99 47.83
CA TYR A 270 -2.16 11.60 47.88
C TYR A 270 -0.70 11.47 48.37
N TRP A 271 0.22 12.23 47.77
CA TRP A 271 1.63 12.19 48.14
C TRP A 271 1.90 12.78 49.52
N GLU A 272 1.24 13.88 49.88
CA GLU A 272 1.33 14.46 51.23
C GLU A 272 0.93 13.45 52.31
N ARG A 273 -0.18 12.74 52.11
CA ARG A 273 -0.63 11.70 53.03
C ARG A 273 0.39 10.58 53.13
N LYS A 274 0.94 10.13 52.01
CA LYS A 274 1.92 9.05 51.98
C LYS A 274 3.23 9.42 52.66
N VAL A 275 3.68 10.67 52.48
CA VAL A 275 4.84 11.23 53.18
C VAL A 275 4.59 11.26 54.69
N LEU A 276 3.43 11.74 55.13
CA LEU A 276 3.05 11.78 56.53
C LEU A 276 3.00 10.37 57.15
N ASP A 277 2.42 9.40 56.44
CA ASP A 277 2.34 8.01 56.90
C ASP A 277 3.74 7.40 57.06
N SER A 278 4.67 7.66 56.12
CA SER A 278 6.06 7.18 56.21
C SER A 278 6.84 7.83 57.37
N LEU A 279 6.68 9.14 57.58
CA LEU A 279 7.31 9.82 58.72
C LEU A 279 6.74 9.34 60.06
N THR A 280 5.43 9.11 60.12
CA THR A 280 4.77 8.56 61.32
C THR A 280 5.30 7.17 61.64
N LYS A 281 5.44 6.30 60.62
CA LYS A 281 6.06 4.97 60.78
C LYS A 281 7.50 5.03 61.29
N MET A 282 8.29 6.00 60.83
CA MET A 282 9.67 6.19 61.27
C MET A 282 9.74 6.60 62.76
N VAL A 283 8.81 7.44 63.23
CA VAL A 283 8.80 7.95 64.61
C VAL A 283 8.23 6.94 65.60
N LEU A 284 7.23 6.14 65.20
CA LEU A 284 6.58 5.16 66.05
C LEU A 284 7.33 3.81 66.17
N ARG A 285 8.51 3.70 65.56
CA ARG A 285 9.30 2.48 65.49
C ARG A 285 10.52 2.57 66.40
#